data_AF-A0A0R2CMU9-F1
#
_entry.id   AF-A0A0R2CMU9-F1
#
_cell.length_a   1.000
_cell.length_b   1.000
_cell.length_c   1.000
_cell.angle_alpha   90.00
_cell.angle_beta   90.00
_cell.angle_gamma   90.00
#
_symmetry.space_group_name_H-M   'P 1'
#
loop_
_entity.id
_entity.type
_entity.pdbx_description
1 polymer ?
#
loop_
_entity_poly.entity_id
_entity_poly.type
_entity_poly.pdbx_seq_one_letter_code
_entity_poly.pdbx_strand_id
1 'polypeptide(L)'
;MAQKQIYFYDGQKVFDHSELIDAGAKVPANATEVRPADGLYEPRTFNGSEWVGVSREEWLKNRPEQEPLEPSEQDKMIADLTKQLAKATQTATAAQSAVAELTKKVAELKGAEA
;
A
#
# COMPACT_ATOMS: atom_id res chain seq x y z
N MET A 1 30.77 15.27 25.16
CA MET A 1 31.27 15.30 23.78
C MET A 1 30.11 15.66 22.87
N ALA A 2 30.24 16.67 22.01
CA ALA A 2 29.22 16.97 21.02
C ALA A 2 29.43 16.03 19.82
N GLN A 3 28.36 15.41 19.31
CA GLN A 3 28.40 14.54 18.13
C GLN A 3 27.69 15.23 16.97
N LYS A 4 28.09 14.92 15.74
CA LYS A 4 27.49 15.41 14.51
C LYS A 4 27.25 14.25 13.54
N GLN A 5 26.18 14.34 12.75
CA GLN A 5 25.86 13.35 11.73
C GLN A 5 26.51 13.72 10.40
N ILE A 6 27.18 12.76 9.79
CA ILE A 6 27.76 12.87 8.44
C ILE A 6 27.12 11.84 7.52
N TYR A 7 27.07 12.17 6.24
CA TYR A 7 26.46 11.37 5.19
C TYR A 7 27.54 10.96 4.19
N PHE A 8 27.77 9.66 4.08
CA PHE A 8 28.74 9.08 3.18
C PHE A 8 28.16 8.88 1.79
N TYR A 9 29.04 8.98 0.80
CA TYR A 9 28.73 8.65 -0.57
C TYR A 9 29.80 7.75 -1.19
N ASP A 10 29.40 6.97 -2.19
CA ASP A 10 30.27 6.08 -2.94
C ASP A 10 31.15 6.84 -3.97
N GLY A 11 31.92 6.10 -4.78
CA GLY A 11 32.74 6.68 -5.84
C GLY A 11 31.98 7.44 -6.93
N GLN A 12 30.67 7.21 -7.05
CA GLN A 12 29.75 7.92 -7.96
C GLN A 12 29.00 9.07 -7.26
N LYS A 13 29.37 9.38 -6.02
CA LYS A 13 28.71 10.35 -5.14
C LYS A 13 27.27 9.97 -4.78
N VAL A 14 26.89 8.70 -4.91
CA VAL A 14 25.58 8.20 -4.50
C VAL A 14 25.57 7.96 -2.99
N PHE A 15 24.47 8.30 -2.34
CA PHE A 15 24.27 8.13 -0.91
C PHE A 15 24.47 6.67 -0.51
N ASP A 16 25.38 6.42 0.45
CA ASP A 16 25.74 5.08 0.90
C ASP A 16 25.19 4.82 2.31
N HIS A 17 25.63 5.57 3.32
CA HIS A 17 25.13 5.49 4.69
C HIS A 17 25.34 6.81 5.45
N SER A 18 24.87 6.89 6.69
CA SER A 18 25.16 8.00 7.58
C SER A 18 25.73 7.51 8.90
N GLU A 19 26.68 8.24 9.47
CA GLU A 19 27.33 7.92 10.74
C GLU A 19 27.37 9.14 11.66
N LEU A 20 27.42 8.90 12.98
CA LEU A 20 27.65 9.93 13.99
C LEU A 20 29.14 9.96 14.34
N ILE A 21 29.78 11.12 14.15
CA ILE A 21 31.17 11.35 14.52
C ILE A 21 31.27 12.44 15.59
N ASP A 22 32.38 12.47 16.32
CA ASP A 22 32.68 13.59 17.23
C ASP A 22 32.71 14.92 16.46
N ALA A 23 32.18 15.99 17.07
CA ALA A 23 32.09 17.30 16.41
C ALA A 23 33.46 17.88 16.03
N GLY A 24 34.51 17.54 16.78
CA GLY A 24 35.91 17.91 16.50
C GLY A 24 36.64 16.95 15.56
N ALA A 25 36.01 15.84 15.15
CA ALA A 25 36.61 14.88 14.23
C ALA A 25 36.58 15.41 12.79
N LYS A 26 37.63 15.10 12.03
CA LYS A 26 37.74 15.47 10.62
C LYS A 26 36.74 14.66 9.80
N VAL A 27 35.95 15.35 8.97
CA VAL A 27 35.02 14.70 8.03
C VAL A 27 35.85 13.99 6.95
N PRO A 28 35.58 12.70 6.66
CA PRO A 28 36.22 11.98 5.56
C PRO A 28 35.96 12.63 4.21
N ALA A 29 36.86 12.43 3.25
CA ALA A 29 36.73 13.03 1.91
C ALA A 29 35.53 12.48 1.11
N ASN A 30 35.02 11.30 1.47
CA ASN A 30 33.85 10.65 0.89
C ASN A 30 32.58 10.87 1.74
N ALA A 31 32.56 11.90 2.58
CA ALA A 31 31.42 12.25 3.42
C ALA A 31 31.11 13.75 3.36
N THR A 32 29.86 14.08 3.68
CA THR A 32 29.38 15.46 3.76
C THR A 32 28.56 15.67 5.04
N GLU A 33 28.62 16.86 5.61
CA GLU A 33 27.76 17.29 6.71
C GLU A 33 26.38 17.76 6.22
N VAL A 34 26.21 17.88 4.90
CA VAL A 34 24.94 18.29 4.29
C VAL A 34 23.96 17.12 4.37
N ARG A 35 22.84 17.35 5.06
CA ARG A 35 21.74 16.39 5.14
C ARG A 35 21.00 16.30 3.79
N PRO A 36 20.66 15.09 3.30
CA PRO A 36 19.80 14.94 2.14
C PRO A 36 18.41 15.53 2.41
N ALA A 37 17.90 16.28 1.43
CA ALA A 37 16.55 16.82 1.50
C ALA A 37 15.51 15.68 1.55
N ASP A 38 14.45 15.90 2.32
CA ASP A 38 13.33 14.98 2.38
C ASP A 38 12.55 15.00 1.05
N GLY A 39 12.08 13.83 0.59
CA GLY A 39 11.28 13.71 -0.64
C GLY A 39 12.07 13.53 -1.94
N LEU A 40 13.39 13.37 -1.89
CA LEU A 40 14.20 13.00 -3.06
C LEU A 40 13.99 11.54 -3.45
N TYR A 41 13.80 11.27 -4.73
CA TYR A 41 13.74 9.91 -5.27
C TYR A 41 15.12 9.27 -5.33
N GLU A 42 15.23 8.00 -4.95
CA GLU A 42 16.49 7.26 -4.96
C GLU A 42 16.83 6.71 -6.35
N PRO A 43 18.12 6.60 -6.73
CA PRO A 43 19.31 6.96 -5.95
C PRO A 43 19.51 8.47 -5.77
N ARG A 44 20.13 8.86 -4.64
CA ARG A 44 20.44 10.26 -4.27
C ARG A 44 21.92 10.52 -4.49
N THR A 45 22.28 11.54 -5.25
CA THR A 45 23.67 11.87 -5.60
C THR A 45 24.06 13.24 -5.04
N PHE A 46 25.26 13.36 -4.46
CA PHE A 46 25.76 14.62 -3.94
C PHE A 46 26.43 15.45 -5.05
N ASN A 47 25.90 16.63 -5.35
CA ASN A 47 26.42 17.50 -6.42
C ASN A 47 27.59 18.40 -5.98
N GLY A 48 27.97 18.35 -4.69
CA GLY A 48 28.99 19.23 -4.08
C GLY A 48 28.41 20.29 -3.15
N SER A 49 27.12 20.60 -3.25
CA SER A 49 26.41 21.53 -2.38
C SER A 49 25.21 20.89 -1.70
N GLU A 50 24.47 20.04 -2.43
CA GLU A 50 23.26 19.39 -1.96
C GLU A 50 23.10 17.98 -2.54
N TRP A 51 22.17 17.23 -1.97
CA TRP A 51 21.76 15.94 -2.48
C TRP A 51 20.67 16.11 -3.54
N VAL A 52 20.85 15.47 -4.68
CA VAL A 52 19.92 15.49 -5.81
C VAL A 52 19.45 14.07 -6.06
N GLY A 53 18.14 13.85 -5.96
CA GLY A 53 17.52 12.58 -6.33
C GLY A 53 17.33 12.47 -7.85
N VAL A 54 17.04 11.27 -8.32
CA VAL A 54 16.63 11.06 -9.72
C VAL A 54 15.27 11.73 -10.01
N SER A 55 15.00 11.94 -11.30
CA SER A 55 13.68 12.39 -11.73
C SER A 55 12.60 11.37 -11.38
N ARG A 56 11.35 11.82 -11.19
CA ARG A 56 10.20 10.91 -10.97
C ARG A 56 10.08 9.89 -12.10
N GLU A 57 10.36 10.29 -13.34
CA GLU A 57 10.30 9.42 -14.51
C GLU A 57 11.36 8.32 -14.47
N GLU A 58 12.61 8.66 -14.13
CA GLU A 58 13.67 7.67 -13.97
C GLU A 58 13.43 6.76 -12.77
N TRP A 59 12.92 7.31 -11.67
CA TRP A 59 12.50 6.52 -10.52
C TRP A 59 11.41 5.50 -10.91
N LEU A 60 10.41 5.91 -11.69
CA LEU A 60 9.38 5.01 -12.19
C LEU A 60 9.92 3.95 -13.15
N LYS A 61 10.89 4.29 -14.01
CA LYS A 61 11.52 3.36 -14.96
C LYS A 61 12.42 2.34 -14.29
N ASN A 62 13.12 2.74 -13.22
CA ASN A 62 14.03 1.87 -12.47
C ASN A 62 13.34 1.02 -11.41
N ARG A 63 12.05 1.26 -11.15
CA ARG A 63 11.27 0.35 -10.31
C ARG A 63 11.07 -0.96 -11.07
N PRO A 64 11.27 -2.11 -10.41
CA PRO A 64 10.84 -3.38 -10.99
C PRO A 64 9.38 -3.23 -11.38
N GLU A 65 9.07 -3.56 -12.64
CA GLU A 65 7.70 -3.60 -13.13
C GLU A 65 6.91 -4.40 -12.10
N GLN A 66 5.95 -3.76 -11.43
CA GLN A 66 5.23 -4.42 -10.36
C GLN A 66 4.56 -5.63 -10.99
N GLU A 67 5.02 -6.82 -10.63
CA GLU A 67 4.36 -8.05 -11.04
C GLU A 67 2.89 -7.88 -10.68
N PRO A 68 1.96 -8.15 -11.62
CA PRO A 68 0.55 -8.03 -11.32
C PRO A 68 0.29 -8.86 -10.07
N LEU A 69 -0.21 -8.20 -9.01
CA LEU A 69 -0.55 -8.88 -7.77
C LEU A 69 -1.61 -9.93 -8.09
N GLU A 70 -1.18 -11.19 -8.18
CA GLU A 70 -2.11 -12.28 -8.32
C GLU A 70 -2.98 -12.32 -7.07
N PRO A 71 -4.32 -12.39 -7.20
CA PRO A 71 -5.19 -12.47 -6.04
C PRO A 71 -4.81 -13.70 -5.23
N SER A 72 -4.60 -13.51 -3.92
CA SER A 72 -4.23 -14.60 -3.05
C SER A 72 -5.34 -15.65 -3.00
N GLU A 73 -5.00 -16.86 -2.57
CA GLU A 73 -6.00 -17.91 -2.35
C GLU A 73 -7.08 -17.46 -1.34
N GLN A 74 -6.71 -16.61 -0.37
CA GLN A 74 -7.65 -15.99 0.56
C GLN A 74 -8.60 -15.03 -0.15
N ASP A 75 -8.11 -14.18 -1.06
CA ASP A 75 -8.94 -13.26 -1.86
C ASP A 75 -9.96 -14.03 -2.71
N LYS A 76 -9.52 -15.13 -3.33
CA LYS A 76 -10.41 -16.02 -4.10
C LYS A 76 -11.47 -16.67 -3.21
N MET A 77 -11.09 -17.16 -2.03
CA MET A 77 -12.01 -17.78 -1.08
C MET A 77 -13.04 -16.76 -0.56
N ILE A 78 -12.62 -15.54 -0.22
CA ILE A 78 -13.52 -14.47 0.21
C ILE A 78 -14.51 -14.12 -0.92
N ALA A 79 -14.03 -14.02 -2.16
CA ALA A 79 -14.89 -13.74 -3.31
C ALA A 79 -15.93 -14.85 -3.53
N ASP A 80 -15.54 -16.12 -3.36
CA ASP A 80 -16.48 -17.24 -3.47
C ASP A 80 -17.51 -17.23 -2.34
N LEU A 81 -17.08 -17.07 -1.09
CA LEU A 81 -17.98 -16.96 0.06
C LEU A 81 -18.95 -15.78 -0.09
N THR A 82 -18.48 -14.64 -0.59
CA THR A 82 -19.31 -13.46 -0.86
C THR A 82 -20.40 -13.78 -1.91
N LYS A 83 -20.04 -14.50 -2.98
CA LYS A 83 -21.02 -14.96 -3.98
C LYS A 83 -22.03 -15.93 -3.39
N GLN A 84 -21.59 -16.87 -2.56
CA GLN A 84 -22.49 -17.81 -1.89
C GLN A 84 -23.46 -17.10 -0.96
N LEU A 85 -22.97 -16.15 -0.16
CA LEU A 85 -23.80 -15.34 0.73
C LEU A 85 -24.82 -14.52 -0.05
N ALA A 86 -24.41 -13.87 -1.15
CA ALA A 86 -25.33 -13.11 -2.00
C ALA A 86 -26.44 -13.97 -2.61
N LYS A 87 -26.13 -15.20 -3.02
CA LYS A 87 -27.14 -16.17 -3.49
C LYS A 87 -28.08 -16.60 -2.37
N ALA A 88 -27.54 -16.96 -1.21
CA ALA A 88 -28.33 -17.37 -0.05
C ALA A 88 -29.32 -16.28 0.39
N THR A 89 -28.85 -15.03 0.45
CA THR A 89 -29.70 -13.87 0.78
C THR A 89 -30.82 -13.67 -0.25
N GLN A 90 -30.54 -13.80 -1.55
CA GLN A 90 -31.58 -13.71 -2.58
C GLN A 90 -32.63 -14.81 -2.45
N THR A 91 -32.20 -16.06 -2.21
CA THR A 91 -33.12 -17.18 -2.01
C THR A 91 -33.97 -16.99 -0.76
N ALA A 92 -33.39 -16.51 0.34
CA ALA A 92 -34.12 -16.22 1.58
C ALA A 92 -35.20 -15.15 1.36
N THR A 93 -34.87 -14.06 0.67
CA THR A 93 -35.84 -13.01 0.31
C THR A 93 -36.97 -13.55 -0.57
N ALA A 94 -36.65 -14.36 -1.58
CA ALA A 94 -37.66 -14.97 -2.44
C ALA A 94 -38.59 -15.91 -1.66
N ALA A 95 -38.04 -16.71 -0.74
CA ALA A 95 -38.83 -17.59 0.12
C ALA A 95 -39.74 -16.80 1.06
N GLN A 96 -39.26 -15.69 1.65
CA GLN A 96 -40.07 -14.81 2.49
C GLN A 96 -41.26 -14.23 1.72
N SER A 97 -41.04 -13.75 0.49
CA SER A 97 -42.12 -13.26 -0.37
C SER A 97 -43.15 -14.34 -0.69
N ALA A 98 -42.71 -15.55 -1.04
CA ALA A 98 -43.62 -16.67 -1.33
C ALA A 98 -44.45 -17.06 -0.09
N VAL A 99 -43.84 -17.08 1.10
CA VAL A 99 -44.55 -17.34 2.36
C VAL A 99 -45.61 -16.27 2.64
N ALA A 100 -45.29 -14.99 2.41
CA ALA A 100 -46.24 -13.89 2.58
C ALA A 100 -47.44 -14.02 1.62
N GLU A 101 -47.19 -14.34 0.35
CA GLU A 101 -48.25 -14.56 -0.64
C GLU A 101 -49.14 -15.76 -0.30
N LEU A 102 -48.56 -16.88 0.11
CA LEU A 102 -49.32 -18.06 0.53
C LEU A 102 -50.16 -17.78 1.78
N THR A 103 -49.59 -17.07 2.75
CA THR A 103 -50.31 -16.66 3.97
C THR A 103 -51.51 -15.78 3.64
N LYS A 104 -51.35 -14.83 2.71
CA LYS A 104 -52.45 -14.01 2.21
C LYS A 104 -53.54 -14.85 1.56
N LYS A 105 -53.17 -15.74 0.62
CA LYS A 105 -54.14 -16.65 -0.05
C LYS A 105 -54.90 -17.52 0.94
N VAL A 106 -54.22 -18.06 1.96
CA VAL A 106 -54.86 -18.87 3.01
C VAL A 106 -55.84 -18.03 3.84
N ALA A 107 -55.50 -16.78 4.16
CA ALA A 107 -56.41 -15.88 4.87
C ALA A 107 -57.65 -15.51 4.03
N GLU A 108 -57.47 -15.27 2.72
CA GLU A 108 -58.56 -14.97 1.79
C GLU A 108 -59.51 -16.17 1.64
N LEU A 109 -58.98 -17.40 1.53
CA LEU A 109 -59.80 -18.61 1.45
C LEU A 109 -60.60 -18.84 2.75
N LYS A 110 -59.96 -18.71 3.92
CA LYS A 110 -60.64 -18.87 5.22
C LYS A 110 -61.68 -17.79 5.49
N GLY A 111 -61.50 -16.58 4.97
CA GLY A 111 -62.47 -15.49 5.09
C GLY A 111 -63.67 -15.61 4.14
N ALA A 112 -63.56 -16.40 3.07
CA ALA A 112 -64.64 -16.66 2.12
C ALA A 112 -65.56 -17.83 2.53
N GLU A 113 -65.18 -18.60 3.55
CA GLU A 113 -65.95 -19.73 4.10
C GLU A 113 -66.78 -19.37 5.35
N ALA A 114 -66.87 -18.08 5.72
CA ALA A 114 -67.58 -17.58 6.91
C ALA A 114 -68.87 -16.79 6.57
#